data_AF-A0AAU1FXU7-F1
#
_entry.id   AF-A0AAU1FXU7-F1
#
_cell.length_a   1.000
_cell.length_b   1.000
_cell.length_c   1.000
_cell.angle_alpha   90.00
_cell.angle_beta   90.00
_cell.angle_gamma   90.00
#
_symmetry.space_group_name_H-M   'P 1'
#
loop_
_entity.id
_entity.type
_entity.pdbx_description
1 polymer ?
#
loop_
_entity_poly.entity_id
_entity_poly.type
_entity_poly.pdbx_seq_one_letter_code
_entity_poly.pdbx_strand_id
1 'polypeptide(L)'
;MRRRWWNHGYATDALPGGKGIGSAVGVAVGLVRPPTDCPDPMCEDGARIQLGPQDVCPKCEKRRAERLAARRQGIVPGPRGETGPTPVWWDCEGKGCTATGKGTRPTDGLCWQCHDRTEAELIEHATADLLAERDAAYAAQAERAKAAAQWNAMLADACAEHAGREAAKSAEVRARRAAEAEEVRRLREQLVREHPELAAYAQQTEPQAAATLF
;
A
#
# COMPACT_ATOMS: atom_id res chain seq x y z
N MET A 1 34.93 -18.09 21.48
CA MET A 1 33.65 -17.53 21.99
C MET A 1 32.63 -18.66 22.15
N ARG A 2 32.20 -18.98 23.37
CA ARG A 2 31.06 -19.89 23.59
C ARG A 2 29.76 -19.14 23.25
N ARG A 3 28.89 -19.77 22.46
CA ARG A 3 27.61 -19.18 22.02
C ARG A 3 26.61 -19.18 23.20
N ARG A 4 25.74 -18.15 23.30
CA ARG A 4 24.76 -17.93 24.38
C ARG A 4 23.96 -19.16 24.83
N TRP A 5 23.47 -19.96 23.90
CA TRP A 5 22.71 -21.19 24.19
C TRP A 5 23.45 -22.24 25.04
N TRP A 6 24.78 -22.20 25.12
CA TRP A 6 25.59 -23.13 25.92
C TRP A 6 25.36 -22.97 27.44
N ASN A 7 25.11 -21.74 27.91
CA ASN A 7 24.93 -21.46 29.33
C ASN A 7 23.48 -21.69 29.81
N HIS A 8 22.51 -21.73 28.90
CA HIS A 8 21.10 -22.03 29.21
C HIS A 8 20.82 -23.53 29.40
N GLY A 9 21.84 -24.40 29.33
CA GLY A 9 21.67 -25.86 29.50
C GLY A 9 21.07 -26.58 28.28
N TYR A 10 20.54 -25.85 27.29
CA TYR A 10 19.96 -26.44 26.07
C TYR A 10 20.93 -27.27 25.25
N ALA A 11 22.24 -26.97 25.35
CA ALA A 11 23.27 -27.81 24.73
C ALA A 11 23.29 -29.22 25.33
N THR A 12 23.01 -29.38 26.63
CA THR A 12 22.91 -30.67 27.32
C THR A 12 21.57 -31.35 27.03
N ASP A 13 20.48 -30.59 26.98
CA ASP A 13 19.15 -31.12 26.64
C ASP A 13 19.04 -31.60 25.19
N ALA A 14 19.87 -31.07 24.29
CA ALA A 14 19.95 -31.44 22.88
C ALA A 14 20.90 -32.63 22.59
N LEU A 15 21.67 -33.12 23.56
CA LEU A 15 22.53 -34.30 23.40
C LEU A 15 21.72 -35.60 23.42
N PRO A 16 22.22 -36.69 22.81
CA PRO A 16 21.60 -38.01 22.93
C PRO A 16 21.56 -38.44 24.41
N GLY A 17 20.37 -38.57 24.99
CA GLY A 17 20.15 -38.85 26.42
C GLY A 17 19.76 -37.62 27.27
N GLY A 18 19.72 -36.42 26.69
CA GLY A 18 19.14 -35.23 27.32
C GLY A 18 17.61 -35.27 27.38
N LYS A 19 17.01 -34.35 28.14
CA LYS A 19 15.54 -34.29 28.34
C LYS A 19 14.76 -33.97 27.05
N GLY A 20 15.45 -33.54 25.99
CA GLY A 20 14.87 -33.17 24.70
C GLY A 20 14.29 -31.74 24.72
N ILE A 21 14.39 -31.06 23.57
CA ILE A 21 13.82 -29.71 23.40
C ILE A 21 12.38 -29.85 22.93
N GLY A 22 11.42 -29.57 23.83
CA GLY A 22 9.99 -29.71 23.54
C GLY A 22 9.37 -28.64 22.61
N SER A 23 10.03 -27.49 22.44
CA SER A 23 9.58 -26.43 21.50
C SER A 23 10.71 -25.48 21.13
N ALA A 24 10.97 -25.34 19.83
CA ALA A 24 11.98 -24.40 19.31
C ALA A 24 11.62 -22.94 19.59
N VAL A 25 10.33 -22.60 19.53
CA VAL A 25 9.82 -21.25 19.85
C VAL A 25 10.03 -20.94 21.33
N GLY A 26 9.79 -21.92 22.21
CA GLY A 26 10.04 -21.77 23.65
C GLY A 26 11.51 -21.48 23.98
N VAL A 27 12.44 -22.15 23.29
CA VAL A 27 13.88 -21.89 23.41
C VAL A 27 14.23 -20.48 22.92
N ALA A 28 13.72 -20.06 21.76
CA ALA A 28 14.00 -18.73 21.22
C ALA A 28 13.49 -17.62 22.15
N VAL A 29 12.29 -17.77 22.72
CA VAL A 29 11.75 -16.83 23.71
C VAL A 29 12.62 -16.82 24.97
N GLY A 30 13.04 -17.98 25.47
CA GLY A 30 13.92 -18.08 26.64
C GLY A 30 15.29 -17.40 26.46
N LEU A 31 15.85 -17.45 25.24
CA LEU A 31 17.14 -16.82 24.90
C LEU A 31 17.07 -15.30 24.72
N VAL A 32 15.90 -14.78 24.37
CA VAL A 32 15.67 -13.34 24.11
C VAL A 32 15.08 -12.63 25.32
N ARG A 33 14.40 -13.35 26.21
CA ARG A 33 13.80 -12.79 27.41
C ARG A 33 14.91 -12.29 28.35
N PRO A 34 14.87 -11.02 28.78
CA PRO A 34 15.74 -10.54 29.86
C PRO A 34 15.53 -11.45 31.09
N PRO A 35 16.60 -11.94 31.76
CA PRO A 35 16.44 -12.83 32.89
C PRO A 35 15.60 -12.13 33.96
N THR A 36 14.50 -12.76 34.36
CA THR A 36 13.47 -12.17 35.24
C THR A 36 13.98 -11.79 36.63
N ASP A 37 15.22 -12.14 36.96
CA ASP A 37 15.73 -12.11 38.32
C ASP A 37 16.95 -11.20 38.53
N CYS A 38 17.60 -10.60 37.51
CA CYS A 38 18.73 -9.68 37.74
C CYS A 38 18.70 -8.43 36.85
N PRO A 39 18.51 -7.22 37.42
CA PRO A 39 18.50 -5.98 36.65
C PRO A 39 19.91 -5.44 36.32
N ASP A 40 20.99 -6.20 36.61
CA ASP A 40 22.36 -5.80 36.31
C ASP A 40 22.75 -6.28 34.91
N PRO A 41 23.03 -5.38 33.95
CA PRO A 41 23.33 -5.76 32.56
C PRO A 41 24.66 -6.53 32.41
N MET A 42 25.49 -6.54 33.46
CA MET A 42 26.79 -7.24 33.49
C MET A 42 26.72 -8.61 34.21
N CYS A 43 25.52 -9.04 34.62
CA CYS A 43 25.27 -10.32 35.28
C CYS A 43 24.37 -11.21 34.41
N GLU A 44 24.87 -12.38 34.05
CA GLU A 44 24.09 -13.41 33.32
C GLU A 44 23.96 -14.62 34.24
N ASP A 45 22.75 -14.87 34.74
CA ASP A 45 22.38 -16.01 35.59
C ASP A 45 23.27 -16.26 36.83
N GLY A 46 23.73 -15.19 37.48
CA GLY A 46 24.49 -15.28 38.74
C GLY A 46 26.00 -15.22 38.58
N ALA A 47 26.53 -15.19 37.36
CA ALA A 47 27.95 -14.96 37.07
C ALA A 47 28.18 -13.57 36.45
N ARG A 48 29.36 -12.98 36.71
CA ARG A 48 29.79 -11.72 36.06
C ARG A 48 30.50 -12.03 34.74
N ILE A 49 30.08 -11.36 33.66
CA ILE A 49 30.51 -11.67 32.28
C ILE A 49 32.01 -11.36 32.01
N GLN A 50 32.67 -10.52 32.82
CA GLN A 50 34.01 -9.99 32.52
C GLN A 50 35.20 -10.62 33.26
N LEU A 51 35.02 -11.55 34.21
CA LEU A 51 36.15 -12.10 35.00
C LEU A 51 36.30 -13.63 34.94
N GLY A 52 35.58 -14.29 34.04
CA GLY A 52 35.60 -15.74 33.90
C GLY A 52 34.61 -16.45 34.83
N PRO A 53 34.47 -17.78 34.70
CA PRO A 53 33.35 -18.55 35.26
C PRO A 53 33.35 -18.73 36.79
N GLN A 54 34.27 -18.09 37.52
CA GLN A 54 34.51 -18.35 38.94
C GLN A 54 34.07 -17.20 39.87
N ASP A 55 33.65 -16.06 39.33
CA ASP A 55 33.21 -14.92 40.14
C ASP A 55 31.68 -14.86 40.24
N VAL A 56 31.17 -15.37 41.38
CA VAL A 56 29.75 -15.32 41.74
C VAL A 56 29.34 -13.87 42.00
N CYS A 57 28.23 -13.44 41.40
CA CYS A 57 27.73 -12.08 41.58
C CYS A 57 27.23 -11.88 43.03
N PRO A 58 27.77 -10.91 43.80
CA PRO A 58 27.39 -10.72 45.21
C PRO A 58 25.92 -10.31 45.38
N LYS A 59 25.30 -9.68 44.37
CA LYS A 59 23.85 -9.38 44.37
C LYS A 59 22.98 -10.63 44.20
N CYS A 60 23.48 -11.65 43.50
CA CYS A 60 22.78 -12.91 43.30
C CYS A 60 22.92 -13.82 44.52
N GLU A 61 24.06 -13.80 45.21
CA GLU A 61 24.21 -14.47 46.50
C GLU A 61 23.30 -13.87 47.58
N LYS A 62 23.27 -12.54 47.71
CA LYS A 62 22.35 -11.86 48.63
C LYS A 62 20.90 -12.26 48.39
N ARG A 63 20.45 -12.24 47.13
CA ARG A 63 19.08 -12.68 46.77
C ARG A 63 18.85 -14.18 46.95
N ARG A 64 19.87 -15.03 46.77
CA ARG A 64 19.78 -16.45 47.11
C ARG A 64 19.61 -16.63 48.62
N ALA A 65 20.37 -15.90 49.42
CA ALA A 65 20.26 -15.91 50.88
C ALA A 65 18.89 -15.38 51.35
N GLU A 66 18.39 -14.29 50.75
CA GLU A 66 17.05 -13.75 51.00
C GLU A 66 15.95 -14.76 50.63
N ARG A 67 16.04 -15.40 49.46
CA ARG A 67 15.10 -16.46 49.06
C ARG A 67 15.18 -17.67 50.00
N LEU A 68 16.37 -18.05 50.46
CA LEU A 68 16.54 -19.12 51.43
C LEU A 68 15.95 -18.75 52.79
N ALA A 69 16.13 -17.51 53.23
CA ALA A 69 15.56 -16.96 54.45
C ALA A 69 14.03 -16.88 54.39
N ALA A 70 13.47 -16.38 53.28
CA ALA A 70 12.03 -16.35 53.02
C ALA A 70 11.42 -17.76 53.01
N ARG A 71 12.12 -18.74 52.40
CA ARG A 71 11.70 -20.16 52.45
C ARG A 71 11.74 -20.72 53.87
N ARG A 72 12.76 -20.42 54.67
CA ARG A 72 12.84 -20.82 56.09
C ARG A 72 11.75 -20.17 56.94
N GLN A 73 11.30 -18.98 56.56
CA GLN A 73 10.18 -18.27 57.19
C GLN A 73 8.81 -18.67 56.64
N GLY A 74 8.73 -19.66 55.74
CA GLY A 74 7.46 -20.13 55.16
C GLY A 74 6.81 -19.15 54.17
N ILE A 75 7.51 -18.07 53.79
CA ILE A 75 7.05 -17.10 52.79
C ILE A 75 7.35 -17.67 51.41
N VAL A 76 6.62 -18.70 51.03
CA VAL A 76 6.56 -19.20 49.66
C VAL A 76 5.19 -18.81 49.13
N PRO A 77 5.06 -18.19 47.93
CA PRO A 77 3.76 -18.07 47.30
C PRO A 77 3.17 -19.47 47.21
N GLY A 78 2.07 -19.72 47.94
CA GLY A 78 1.41 -21.01 47.92
C GLY A 78 1.07 -21.44 46.49
N PRO A 79 0.87 -22.75 46.24
CA PRO A 79 0.26 -23.18 44.98
C PRO A 79 -0.99 -22.33 44.77
N ARG A 80 -1.12 -21.72 43.59
CA ARG A 80 -2.27 -20.86 43.25
C ARG A 80 -3.54 -21.60 43.66
N GLY A 81 -4.13 -21.15 44.77
CA GLY A 81 -5.25 -21.80 45.38
C GLY A 81 -6.42 -21.84 44.42
N GLU A 82 -7.15 -22.95 44.45
CA GLU A 82 -8.47 -23.17 43.89
C GLU A 82 -9.53 -22.29 44.60
N THR A 83 -9.27 -20.98 44.71
CA THR A 83 -10.17 -19.97 45.27
C THR A 83 -10.78 -19.09 44.18
N GLY A 84 -11.06 -19.71 43.02
CA GLY A 84 -11.94 -19.13 42.02
C GLY A 84 -13.38 -19.65 42.22
N PRO A 85 -14.42 -18.88 41.83
CA PRO A 85 -15.77 -19.41 41.75
C PRO A 85 -15.79 -20.72 40.96
N THR A 86 -16.64 -21.66 41.36
CA THR A 86 -16.83 -22.92 40.63
C THR A 86 -16.98 -22.60 39.14
N PRO A 87 -16.23 -23.28 38.26
CA PRO A 87 -16.28 -22.96 36.85
C PRO A 87 -17.69 -23.23 36.33
N VAL A 88 -18.40 -22.15 36.03
CA VAL A 88 -19.71 -22.21 35.39
C VAL A 88 -19.49 -22.77 34.00
N TRP A 89 -20.20 -23.86 33.71
CA TRP A 89 -20.27 -24.42 32.36
C TRP A 89 -21.38 -23.72 31.61
N TRP A 90 -21.15 -23.42 30.34
CA TRP A 90 -22.13 -22.81 29.45
C TRP A 90 -22.18 -23.58 28.13
N ASP A 91 -23.35 -23.63 27.51
CA ASP A 91 -23.57 -24.29 26.23
C ASP A 91 -23.54 -23.28 25.09
N CYS A 92 -22.92 -23.65 23.97
CA CYS A 92 -22.88 -22.85 22.76
C CYS A 92 -24.26 -22.74 22.13
N GLU A 93 -24.68 -21.53 21.79
CA GLU A 93 -25.96 -21.26 21.12
C GLU A 93 -25.87 -21.32 19.59
N GLY A 94 -24.70 -21.68 19.05
CA GLY A 94 -24.50 -21.84 17.61
C GLY A 94 -25.41 -22.93 17.03
N LYS A 95 -26.01 -22.66 15.87
CA LYS A 95 -26.90 -23.62 15.17
C LYS A 95 -26.19 -24.97 14.97
N GLY A 96 -26.75 -26.03 15.55
CA GLY A 96 -26.20 -27.39 15.46
C GLY A 96 -24.93 -27.63 16.28
N CYS A 97 -24.55 -26.72 17.19
CA CYS A 97 -23.40 -26.89 18.06
C CYS A 97 -23.82 -27.44 19.42
N THR A 98 -23.09 -28.43 19.93
CA THR A 98 -23.25 -28.97 21.29
C THR A 98 -22.01 -28.74 22.15
N ALA A 99 -21.16 -27.79 21.75
CA ALA A 99 -19.92 -27.50 22.47
C ALA A 99 -20.23 -26.79 23.79
N THR A 100 -19.55 -27.19 24.85
CA THR A 100 -19.66 -26.57 26.17
C THR A 100 -18.37 -25.81 26.49
N GLY A 101 -18.50 -24.58 26.97
CA GLY A 101 -17.39 -23.77 27.45
C GLY A 101 -17.32 -23.73 28.98
N LYS A 102 -16.11 -23.47 29.49
CA LYS A 102 -15.82 -23.34 30.92
C LYS A 102 -15.44 -21.89 31.24
N GLY A 103 -16.07 -21.29 32.25
CA GLY A 103 -15.76 -19.93 32.71
C GLY A 103 -16.80 -18.90 32.25
N THR A 104 -16.38 -17.66 32.04
CA THR A 104 -17.29 -16.58 31.63
C THR A 104 -17.84 -16.86 30.23
N ARG A 105 -19.16 -16.85 30.10
CA ARG A 105 -19.85 -16.99 28.83
C ARG A 105 -19.59 -15.75 27.94
N PRO A 106 -19.20 -15.93 26.66
CA PRO A 106 -19.08 -14.84 25.68
C PRO A 106 -20.41 -14.10 25.46
N THR A 107 -20.35 -12.81 25.11
CA THR A 107 -21.54 -11.95 24.94
C THR A 107 -22.48 -12.43 23.84
N ASP A 108 -21.92 -12.98 22.78
CA ASP A 108 -22.58 -13.60 21.64
C ASP A 108 -23.07 -15.03 21.92
N GLY A 109 -22.67 -15.64 23.04
CA GLY A 109 -23.08 -16.99 23.41
C GLY A 109 -22.52 -18.10 22.53
N LEU A 110 -21.56 -17.79 21.64
CA LEU A 110 -20.95 -18.75 20.72
C LEU A 110 -19.63 -19.27 21.27
N CYS A 111 -19.31 -20.52 20.96
CA CYS A 111 -17.96 -21.03 21.07
C CYS A 111 -17.07 -20.42 19.97
N TRP A 112 -15.76 -20.41 20.18
CA TRP A 112 -14.80 -19.80 19.26
C TRP A 112 -14.99 -20.28 17.80
N GLN A 113 -15.29 -21.57 17.59
CA GLN A 113 -15.53 -22.11 16.24
C GLN A 113 -16.81 -21.56 15.60
N CYS A 114 -17.87 -21.40 16.40
CA CYS A 114 -19.12 -20.85 15.90
C CYS A 114 -19.00 -19.34 15.65
N HIS A 115 -18.28 -18.63 16.51
CA HIS A 115 -17.95 -17.22 16.30
C HIS A 115 -17.15 -17.04 15.00
N ASP A 116 -16.04 -17.77 14.85
CA ASP A 116 -15.19 -17.69 13.65
C ASP A 116 -15.96 -18.01 12.38
N ARG A 117 -16.87 -18.99 12.42
CA ARG A 117 -17.71 -19.33 11.27
C ARG A 117 -18.68 -18.19 10.93
N THR A 118 -19.37 -17.62 11.93
CA THR A 118 -20.27 -16.49 11.69
C THR A 118 -19.52 -15.25 11.21
N GLU A 119 -18.34 -14.99 11.75
CA GLU A 119 -17.47 -13.89 11.32
C GLU A 119 -17.01 -14.11 9.88
N ALA A 120 -16.58 -15.32 9.52
CA ALA A 120 -16.20 -15.66 8.15
C ALA A 120 -17.35 -15.47 7.16
N GLU A 121 -18.57 -15.91 7.50
CA GLU A 121 -19.77 -15.72 6.65
C GLU A 121 -20.07 -14.22 6.46
N LEU A 122 -19.96 -13.41 7.52
CA LEU A 122 -20.16 -11.96 7.44
C LEU A 122 -19.08 -11.28 6.58
N ILE A 123 -17.82 -11.68 6.74
CA ILE A 123 -16.70 -11.17 5.95
C ILE A 123 -16.88 -11.56 4.47
N GLU A 124 -17.24 -12.81 4.19
CA GLU A 124 -17.48 -13.27 2.82
C GLU A 124 -18.60 -12.46 2.16
N HIS A 125 -19.72 -12.26 2.86
CA HIS A 125 -20.82 -11.48 2.33
C HIS A 125 -20.44 -10.01 2.08
N ALA A 126 -19.81 -9.36 3.07
CA ALA A 126 -19.38 -7.97 2.95
C ALA A 126 -18.32 -7.78 1.84
N THR A 127 -17.40 -8.73 1.68
CA THR A 127 -16.38 -8.67 0.62
C THR A 127 -16.97 -8.94 -0.75
N ALA A 128 -17.95 -9.84 -0.88
CA ALA A 128 -18.67 -10.07 -2.13
C ALA A 128 -19.39 -8.81 -2.61
N ASP A 129 -20.08 -8.09 -1.72
CA ASP A 129 -20.76 -6.84 -2.04
C ASP A 129 -19.77 -5.76 -2.50
N LEU A 130 -18.66 -5.57 -1.78
CA LEU A 130 -17.61 -4.62 -2.16
C LEU A 130 -16.97 -4.94 -3.51
N LEU A 131 -16.75 -6.23 -3.82
CA LEU A 131 -16.23 -6.66 -5.11
C LEU A 131 -17.24 -6.38 -6.24
N ALA A 132 -18.52 -6.65 -6.01
CA ALA A 132 -19.58 -6.36 -6.97
C ALA A 132 -19.71 -4.85 -7.26
N GLU A 133 -19.68 -4.01 -6.21
CA GLU A 133 -19.69 -2.55 -6.35
C GLU A 133 -18.48 -2.05 -7.14
N ARG A 134 -17.28 -2.57 -6.81
CA ARG A 134 -16.04 -2.24 -7.52
C ARG A 134 -16.14 -2.59 -9.00
N ASP A 135 -16.61 -3.79 -9.32
CA ASP A 135 -16.69 -4.27 -10.70
C ASP A 135 -17.74 -3.47 -11.50
N ALA A 136 -18.87 -3.10 -10.88
CA ALA A 136 -19.85 -2.20 -11.47
C ALA A 136 -19.29 -0.80 -11.72
N ALA A 137 -18.50 -0.25 -10.80
CA ALA A 137 -17.85 1.04 -10.95
C ALA A 137 -16.84 1.03 -12.11
N TYR A 138 -16.03 -0.03 -12.23
CA TYR A 138 -15.10 -0.19 -13.35
C TYR A 138 -15.82 -0.32 -14.69
N ALA A 139 -16.89 -1.09 -14.76
CA ALA A 139 -17.70 -1.20 -15.98
C ALA A 139 -18.28 0.17 -16.38
N ALA A 140 -18.84 0.92 -15.43
CA ALA A 140 -19.35 2.26 -15.68
C ALA A 140 -18.26 3.24 -16.14
N GLN A 141 -17.05 3.15 -15.57
CA GLN A 141 -15.91 3.96 -16.00
C GLN A 141 -15.45 3.61 -17.42
N ALA A 142 -15.42 2.31 -17.76
CA ALA A 142 -15.07 1.85 -19.09
C ALA A 142 -16.05 2.37 -20.15
N GLU A 143 -17.36 2.35 -19.87
CA GLU A 143 -18.36 2.91 -20.77
C GLU A 143 -18.23 4.43 -20.91
N ARG A 144 -17.96 5.16 -19.82
CA ARG A 144 -17.66 6.60 -19.90
C ARG A 144 -16.42 6.89 -20.74
N ALA A 145 -15.37 6.09 -20.62
CA ALA A 145 -14.15 6.24 -21.40
C ALA A 145 -14.40 5.99 -22.90
N LYS A 146 -15.20 4.97 -23.24
CA LYS A 146 -15.62 4.72 -24.63
C LYS A 146 -16.42 5.89 -25.20
N ALA A 147 -17.41 6.40 -24.44
CA ALA A 147 -18.21 7.54 -24.86
C ALA A 147 -17.35 8.80 -25.06
N ALA A 148 -16.40 9.07 -24.14
CA ALA A 148 -15.47 10.17 -24.27
C ALA A 148 -14.55 10.04 -25.50
N ALA A 149 -14.06 8.83 -25.78
CA ALA A 149 -13.25 8.57 -26.97
C ALA A 149 -14.04 8.80 -28.26
N GLN A 150 -15.30 8.34 -28.33
CA GLN A 150 -16.18 8.59 -29.47
C GLN A 150 -16.45 10.08 -29.67
N TRP A 151 -16.73 10.81 -28.59
CA TRP A 151 -16.93 12.26 -28.64
C TRP A 151 -15.68 12.99 -29.15
N ASN A 152 -14.50 12.63 -28.64
CA ASN A 152 -13.24 13.23 -29.07
C ASN A 152 -12.92 12.95 -30.54
N ALA A 153 -13.22 11.74 -31.03
CA ALA A 153 -13.06 11.40 -32.44
C ALA A 153 -13.98 12.27 -33.32
N MET A 154 -15.26 12.39 -32.95
CA MET A 154 -16.20 13.25 -33.69
C MET A 154 -15.77 14.73 -33.70
N LEU A 155 -15.24 15.23 -32.58
CA LEU A 155 -14.68 16.58 -32.53
C LEU A 155 -13.44 16.74 -33.42
N ALA A 156 -12.55 15.75 -33.43
CA ALA A 156 -11.36 15.77 -34.27
C ALA A 156 -11.74 15.82 -35.76
N ASP A 157 -12.71 15.01 -36.18
CA ASP A 157 -13.23 14.99 -37.54
C ASP A 157 -13.84 16.35 -37.92
N ALA A 158 -14.67 16.93 -37.06
CA ALA A 158 -15.27 18.25 -37.29
C ALA A 158 -14.21 19.37 -37.41
N CYS A 159 -13.17 19.33 -36.58
CA CYS A 159 -12.03 20.25 -36.66
C CYS A 159 -11.25 20.06 -37.96
N ALA A 160 -11.00 18.82 -38.38
CA ALA A 160 -10.30 18.51 -39.62
C ALA A 160 -11.09 19.00 -40.86
N GLU A 161 -12.41 18.78 -40.89
CA GLU A 161 -13.27 19.31 -41.95
C GLU A 161 -13.25 20.84 -41.99
N HIS A 162 -13.32 21.50 -40.83
CA HIS A 162 -13.27 22.96 -40.76
C HIS A 162 -11.93 23.49 -41.27
N ALA A 163 -10.82 22.90 -40.83
CA ALA A 163 -9.48 23.25 -41.32
C ALA A 163 -9.37 23.05 -42.84
N GLY A 164 -9.94 21.97 -43.38
CA GLY A 164 -10.01 21.71 -44.82
C GLY A 164 -10.78 22.80 -45.58
N ARG A 165 -11.95 23.22 -45.07
CA ARG A 165 -12.74 24.31 -45.67
C ARG A 165 -11.99 25.64 -45.66
N GLU A 166 -11.34 25.99 -44.56
CA GLU A 166 -10.58 27.24 -44.46
C GLU A 166 -9.33 27.22 -45.35
N ALA A 167 -8.65 26.08 -45.46
CA ALA A 167 -7.55 25.90 -46.40
C ALA A 167 -8.01 26.04 -47.85
N ALA A 168 -9.15 25.45 -48.21
CA ALA A 168 -9.74 25.57 -49.56
C ALA A 168 -10.10 27.03 -49.89
N LYS A 169 -10.79 27.73 -48.99
CA LYS A 169 -11.09 29.18 -49.15
C LYS A 169 -9.81 30.00 -49.33
N SER A 170 -8.80 29.74 -48.50
CA SER A 170 -7.52 30.44 -48.56
C SER A 170 -6.77 30.14 -49.86
N ALA A 171 -6.87 28.92 -50.39
CA ALA A 171 -6.32 28.55 -51.68
C ALA A 171 -7.06 29.25 -52.83
N GLU A 172 -8.39 29.30 -52.78
CA GLU A 172 -9.23 29.98 -53.78
C GLU A 172 -8.92 31.48 -53.84
N VAL A 173 -8.82 32.16 -52.68
CA VAL A 173 -8.44 33.58 -52.62
C VAL A 173 -7.06 33.81 -53.22
N ARG A 174 -6.08 32.95 -52.93
CA ARG A 174 -4.74 33.06 -53.52
C ARG A 174 -4.75 32.81 -55.03
N ALA A 175 -5.50 31.82 -55.50
CA ALA A 175 -5.65 31.52 -56.92
C ALA A 175 -6.30 32.69 -57.67
N ARG A 176 -7.35 33.28 -57.10
CA ARG A 176 -8.03 34.44 -57.69
C ARG A 176 -7.08 35.64 -57.80
N ARG A 177 -6.36 35.96 -56.73
CA ARG A 177 -5.35 37.05 -56.75
C ARG A 177 -4.24 36.80 -57.77
N ALA A 178 -3.79 35.55 -57.94
CA ALA A 178 -2.79 35.20 -58.94
C ALA A 178 -3.33 35.36 -60.37
N ALA A 179 -4.59 34.96 -60.62
CA ALA A 179 -5.25 35.14 -61.90
C ALA A 179 -5.47 36.62 -62.24
N GLU A 180 -5.96 37.41 -61.27
CA GLU A 180 -6.10 38.86 -61.40
C GLU A 180 -4.74 39.53 -61.72
N ALA A 181 -3.66 39.13 -61.03
CA ALA A 181 -2.32 39.67 -61.29
C ALA A 181 -1.78 39.31 -62.70
N GLU A 182 -2.05 38.10 -63.17
CA GLU A 182 -1.70 37.65 -64.52
C GLU A 182 -2.49 38.43 -65.59
N GLU A 183 -3.78 38.65 -65.37
CA GLU A 183 -4.63 39.44 -66.27
C GLU A 183 -4.16 40.90 -66.33
N VAL A 184 -3.88 41.51 -65.18
CA VAL A 184 -3.30 42.86 -65.12
C VAL A 184 -1.96 42.92 -65.86
N ARG A 185 -1.10 41.89 -65.72
CA ARG A 185 0.16 41.83 -66.46
C ARG A 185 -0.08 41.81 -67.98
N ARG A 186 -0.99 40.95 -68.45
CA ARG A 186 -1.35 40.86 -69.88
C ARG A 186 -1.91 42.17 -70.43
N LEU A 187 -2.81 42.81 -69.68
CA LEU A 187 -3.38 44.12 -70.05
C LEU A 187 -2.29 45.19 -70.13
N ARG A 188 -1.35 45.22 -69.18
CA ARG A 188 -0.20 46.14 -69.23
C ARG A 188 0.68 45.90 -70.44
N GLU A 189 1.03 44.64 -70.73
CA GLU A 189 1.83 44.28 -71.91
C GLU A 189 1.14 44.67 -73.22
N GLN A 190 -0.19 44.48 -73.31
CA GLN A 190 -0.98 44.90 -74.46
C GLN A 190 -1.01 46.42 -74.60
N LEU A 191 -1.24 47.15 -73.51
CA LEU A 191 -1.28 48.61 -73.50
C LEU A 191 0.05 49.22 -73.99
N VAL A 192 1.19 48.68 -73.55
CA VAL A 192 2.51 49.16 -74.01
C VAL A 192 2.73 48.87 -75.50
N ARG A 193 2.21 47.76 -76.02
CA ARG A 193 2.33 47.40 -77.43
C ARG A 193 1.50 48.31 -78.33
N GLU A 194 0.28 48.63 -77.89
CA GLU A 194 -0.66 49.48 -78.64
C GLU A 194 -0.35 50.98 -78.48
N HIS A 195 0.18 51.38 -77.31
CA HIS A 195 0.47 52.76 -76.94
C HIS A 195 1.87 52.90 -76.30
N PRO A 196 2.94 52.93 -77.12
CA PRO A 196 4.32 53.01 -76.62
C PRO A 196 4.59 54.26 -75.76
N GLU A 197 3.92 55.37 -76.04
CA GLU A 197 4.00 56.62 -75.29
C GLU A 197 3.52 56.50 -73.84
N LEU A 198 2.67 55.51 -73.53
CA LEU A 198 2.16 55.27 -72.19
C LEU A 198 3.02 54.29 -71.37
N ALA A 199 4.12 53.79 -71.94
CA ALA A 199 4.98 52.80 -71.28
C ALA A 199 5.54 53.27 -69.93
N ALA A 200 5.82 54.58 -69.79
CA ALA A 200 6.29 55.17 -68.55
C ALA A 200 5.25 55.12 -67.41
N TYR A 201 3.96 55.14 -67.74
CA TYR A 201 2.86 55.10 -66.78
C TYR A 201 2.44 53.68 -66.43
N ALA A 202 2.53 52.73 -67.38
CA ALA A 202 2.20 51.33 -67.16
C ALA A 202 3.11 50.61 -66.14
N GLN A 203 4.33 51.14 -65.91
CA GLN A 203 5.29 50.60 -64.92
C GLN A 203 5.09 51.15 -63.50
N GLN A 204 4.21 52.14 -63.28
CA GLN A 204 3.92 52.63 -61.94
C GLN A 204 3.01 51.62 -61.21
N THR A 205 3.63 50.72 -60.46
CA THR A 205 2.95 49.97 -59.41
C THR A 205 2.41 50.97 -58.38
N GLU A 206 1.10 50.92 -58.09
CA GLU A 206 0.49 51.70 -57.03
C GLU A 206 1.31 51.57 -55.74
N PRO A 207 1.54 52.67 -54.99
CA PRO A 207 2.21 52.59 -53.70
C PRO A 207 1.37 51.71 -52.78
N GLN A 208 1.97 50.66 -52.25
CA GLN A 208 1.33 49.76 -51.28
C GLN A 208 0.68 50.59 -50.17
N ALA A 209 -0.65 50.52 -50.07
CA ALA A 209 -1.39 51.06 -48.95
C ALA A 209 -0.78 50.51 -47.66
N ALA A 210 -0.30 51.44 -46.83
CA ALA A 210 0.44 51.19 -45.62
C ALA A 210 -0.22 50.11 -44.76
N ALA A 211 0.56 49.09 -44.42
CA ALA A 211 0.30 48.19 -43.30
C ALA A 211 0.13 49.04 -42.05
N THR A 212 -1.12 49.29 -41.67
CA THR A 212 -1.46 49.95 -40.42
C THR A 212 -1.44 48.86 -39.35
N LEU A 213 -0.37 48.90 -38.57
CA LEU A 213 -0.22 48.23 -37.27
C LEU A 213 -1.45 48.48 -36.40
N PHE A 214 -2.11 47.42 -35.93
CA PHE A 214 -2.73 47.32 -34.59
C PHE A 214 -2.89 45.85 -34.21
#